data_AF-A0A7G2DXX8-F1
#
_entry.id   AF-A0A7G2DXX8-F1
#
_cell.length_a   1.000
_cell.length_b   1.000
_cell.length_c   1.000
_cell.angle_alpha   90.00
_cell.angle_beta   90.00
_cell.angle_gamma   90.00
#
_symmetry.space_group_name_H-M   'P 1'
#
loop_
_entity.id
_entity.type
_entity.pdbx_description
1 polymer ?
#
loop_
_entity_poly.entity_id
_entity_poly.type
_entity_poly.pdbx_seq_one_letter_code
_entity_poly.pdbx_strand_id
1 'polypeptide(L)'
;MATLRFTLLLLVFVVGIFFSFSSVSHVRATSEINLRIEPFSSPFATDLATLQTQIGYKFNNINLLRRAMTHASFSQENNKALSTFGTHIIETAVSLQFLAKDIDISSKALGRLISEVSNVESSCALDGDRLGLGKIIRVSTKTDASNSAILCTGFRAICLIYLLHERRYMELELED
;
A
#
# COMPACT_ATOMS: atom_id res chain seq x y z
N MET A 1 -23.08 31.83 15.20
CA MET A 1 -22.52 32.19 13.87
C MET A 1 -21.27 31.39 13.47
N ALA A 2 -20.45 30.88 14.41
CA ALA A 2 -19.26 30.07 14.07
C ALA A 2 -19.58 28.60 13.68
N THR A 3 -20.64 28.02 14.25
CA THR A 3 -21.08 26.64 13.99
C THR A 3 -21.54 26.42 12.55
N LEU A 4 -22.36 27.34 12.01
CA LEU A 4 -22.87 27.26 10.63
C LEU A 4 -21.75 27.32 9.57
N ARG A 5 -20.67 28.07 9.84
CA ARG A 5 -19.51 28.19 8.94
C ARG A 5 -18.67 26.90 8.92
N PHE A 6 -18.56 26.21 10.05
CA PHE A 6 -17.87 24.92 10.14
C PHE A 6 -18.64 23.79 9.44
N THR A 7 -19.97 23.76 9.57
CA THR A 7 -20.81 22.77 8.89
C THR A 7 -20.76 22.91 7.37
N LEU A 8 -20.76 24.14 6.85
CA LEU A 8 -20.64 24.42 5.41
C LEU A 8 -19.26 24.02 4.84
N LEU A 9 -18.18 24.24 5.60
CA LEU A 9 -16.83 23.82 5.19
C LEU A 9 -16.69 22.30 5.13
N LEU A 10 -17.26 21.58 6.11
CA LEU A 10 -17.31 20.10 6.10
C LEU A 10 -18.10 19.55 4.91
N LEU A 11 -19.22 20.18 4.55
CA LEU A 11 -20.05 19.76 3.43
C LEU A 11 -19.35 19.97 2.07
N VAL A 12 -18.65 21.09 1.90
CA VAL A 12 -17.79 21.34 0.72
C VAL A 12 -16.62 20.36 0.66
N PHE A 13 -16.04 19.96 1.79
CA PHE A 13 -14.96 18.99 1.83
C PHE A 13 -15.41 17.57 1.46
N VAL A 14 -16.58 17.14 1.95
CA VAL A 14 -17.17 15.84 1.60
C VAL A 14 -17.58 15.80 0.12
N VAL A 15 -18.26 16.83 -0.39
CA VAL A 15 -18.65 16.90 -1.81
C VAL A 15 -17.42 17.03 -2.72
N GLY A 16 -16.38 17.77 -2.31
CA GLY A 16 -15.12 17.90 -3.05
C GLY A 16 -14.32 16.60 -3.17
N ILE A 17 -14.35 15.74 -2.15
CA ILE A 17 -13.77 14.40 -2.20
C ILE A 17 -14.58 13.50 -3.15
N PHE A 18 -15.92 13.52 -3.09
CA PHE A 18 -16.77 12.72 -3.98
C PHE A 18 -16.67 13.15 -5.46
N PHE A 19 -16.55 14.45 -5.77
CA PHE A 19 -16.46 14.94 -7.15
C PHE A 19 -15.06 14.86 -7.78
N SER A 20 -14.00 14.75 -6.98
CA SER A 20 -12.62 14.70 -7.52
C SER A 20 -12.20 13.33 -8.05
N PHE A 21 -12.91 12.25 -7.71
CA PHE A 21 -12.57 10.89 -8.19
C PHE A 21 -13.26 10.49 -9.50
N SER A 22 -14.27 11.23 -9.97
CA SER A 22 -14.97 10.93 -11.22
C SER A 22 -14.16 11.26 -12.48
N SER A 23 -12.98 11.87 -12.34
CA SER A 23 -12.12 12.29 -13.45
C SER A 23 -10.78 11.56 -13.47
N VAL A 24 -10.73 10.26 -13.12
CA VAL A 24 -9.62 9.43 -13.59
C VAL A 24 -9.87 9.15 -15.06
N SER A 25 -9.14 9.87 -15.91
CA SER A 25 -9.12 9.62 -17.34
C SER A 25 -8.82 8.14 -17.60
N HIS A 26 -9.75 7.44 -18.23
CA HIS A 26 -9.53 6.11 -18.79
C HIS A 26 -8.40 6.22 -19.83
N VAL A 27 -7.16 5.87 -19.43
CA VAL A 27 -6.13 5.51 -20.42
C VAL A 27 -6.52 4.16 -20.97
N ARG A 28 -7.31 4.18 -22.05
CA ARG A 28 -7.65 3.00 -22.83
C ARG A 28 -6.39 2.61 -23.61
N ALA A 29 -5.57 1.73 -23.04
CA ALA A 29 -4.54 1.05 -23.79
C ALA A 29 -5.22 -0.03 -24.65
N THR A 30 -5.65 0.34 -25.86
CA THR A 30 -6.01 -0.64 -26.89
C THR A 30 -4.74 -1.19 -27.49
N SER A 31 -4.35 -2.40 -27.08
CA SER A 31 -3.64 -3.32 -27.98
C SER A 31 -4.15 -4.72 -27.70
N GLU A 32 -5.20 -5.10 -28.42
CA GLU A 32 -5.52 -6.51 -28.63
C GLU A 32 -4.38 -7.12 -29.45
N ILE A 33 -3.52 -7.86 -28.76
CA ILE A 33 -2.78 -8.95 -29.37
C ILE A 33 -3.09 -10.17 -28.51
N ASN A 34 -4.04 -10.99 -28.98
CA ASN A 34 -4.30 -12.33 -28.48
C ASN A 34 -3.12 -13.25 -28.84
N LEU A 35 -1.95 -12.99 -28.29
CA LEU A 35 -0.90 -13.99 -28.19
C LEU A 35 -1.15 -14.73 -26.88
N ARG A 36 -1.59 -15.98 -27.01
CA ARG A 36 -1.59 -16.97 -25.93
C ARG A 36 -0.12 -17.25 -25.57
N ILE A 37 0.47 -16.33 -24.83
CA ILE A 37 1.77 -16.53 -24.19
C ILE A 37 1.48 -17.44 -23.01
N GLU A 38 1.75 -18.73 -23.19
CA GLU A 38 2.01 -19.63 -22.06
C GLU A 38 2.90 -18.86 -21.08
N PRO A 39 2.50 -18.72 -19.80
CA PRO A 39 3.25 -17.89 -18.87
C PRO A 39 4.61 -18.56 -18.66
N PHE A 40 5.62 -18.09 -19.39
CA PHE A 40 7.00 -18.36 -19.03
C PHE A 40 7.16 -17.86 -17.60
N SER A 41 7.21 -18.80 -16.65
CA SER A 41 7.34 -18.50 -15.23
C SER A 41 8.73 -17.91 -15.02
N SER A 42 8.83 -16.59 -15.08
CA SER A 42 10.05 -15.91 -14.66
C SER A 42 10.30 -16.22 -13.17
N PRO A 43 11.56 -16.30 -12.71
CA PRO A 43 11.87 -16.49 -11.29
C PRO A 43 11.09 -15.54 -10.39
N PHE A 44 10.99 -14.27 -10.82
CA PHE A 44 10.23 -13.26 -10.10
C PHE A 44 8.73 -13.58 -9.99
N ALA A 45 8.10 -14.12 -11.03
CA ALA A 45 6.68 -14.52 -10.95
C ALA A 45 6.47 -15.65 -9.93
N THR A 46 7.40 -16.60 -9.85
CA THR A 46 7.41 -17.68 -8.84
C THR A 46 7.60 -17.12 -7.43
N ASP A 47 8.50 -16.16 -7.25
CA ASP A 47 8.72 -15.49 -5.96
C ASP A 47 7.47 -14.74 -5.50
N LEU A 48 6.78 -14.03 -6.41
CA LEU A 48 5.51 -13.36 -6.11
C LEU A 48 4.38 -14.35 -5.75
N ALA A 49 4.34 -15.52 -6.38
CA ALA A 49 3.39 -16.58 -6.02
C ALA A 49 3.70 -17.16 -4.63
N THR A 50 4.99 -17.34 -4.32
CA THR A 50 5.45 -17.78 -2.99
C THR A 50 5.07 -16.77 -1.92
N LEU A 51 5.30 -15.48 -2.17
CA LEU A 51 4.92 -14.40 -1.24
C LEU A 51 3.42 -14.41 -0.95
N GLN A 52 2.57 -14.51 -1.98
CA GLN A 52 1.12 -14.61 -1.81
C GLN A 52 0.69 -15.81 -0.96
N THR A 53 1.39 -16.93 -1.13
CA THR A 53 1.15 -18.13 -0.30
C THR A 53 1.56 -17.89 1.16
N GLN A 54 2.71 -17.25 1.40
CA GLN A 54 3.19 -16.93 2.75
C GLN A 54 2.28 -15.96 3.50
N ILE A 55 1.74 -14.95 2.82
CA ILE A 55 0.81 -14.00 3.43
C ILE A 55 -0.64 -14.51 3.46
N GLY A 56 -0.91 -15.69 2.89
CA GLY A 56 -2.26 -16.26 2.81
C GLY A 56 -3.25 -15.45 1.98
N TYR A 57 -2.77 -14.69 0.98
CA TYR A 57 -3.59 -13.74 0.23
C TYR A 57 -3.24 -13.73 -1.26
N LYS A 58 -4.27 -13.83 -2.11
CA LYS A 58 -4.13 -13.84 -3.57
C LYS A 58 -4.60 -12.52 -4.17
N PHE A 59 -3.67 -11.74 -4.70
CA PHE A 59 -3.99 -10.50 -5.39
C PHE A 59 -4.61 -10.79 -6.76
N ASN A 60 -5.74 -10.14 -7.06
CA ASN A 60 -6.35 -10.21 -8.40
C ASN A 60 -5.48 -9.48 -9.44
N ASN A 61 -4.87 -8.36 -9.03
CA ASN A 61 -3.99 -7.57 -9.88
C ASN A 61 -2.52 -7.79 -9.49
N ILE A 62 -1.92 -8.83 -10.08
CA ILE A 62 -0.49 -9.16 -9.87
C ILE A 62 0.44 -8.01 -10.28
N ASN A 63 0.04 -7.13 -11.20
CA ASN A 63 0.88 -5.98 -11.57
C ASN A 63 1.09 -5.00 -10.42
N LEU A 64 0.10 -4.86 -9.51
CA LEU A 64 0.28 -4.04 -8.30
C LEU A 64 1.28 -4.68 -7.34
N LEU A 65 1.21 -5.99 -7.14
CA LEU A 65 2.19 -6.72 -6.34
C LEU A 65 3.60 -6.65 -6.95
N ARG A 66 3.69 -6.83 -8.27
CA ARG A 66 4.92 -6.67 -9.06
C ARG A 66 5.55 -5.30 -8.82
N ARG A 67 4.74 -4.23 -8.87
CA ARG A 67 5.17 -2.86 -8.61
C ARG A 67 5.56 -2.65 -7.15
N ALA A 68 4.82 -3.19 -6.19
CA ALA A 68 5.16 -3.13 -4.77
C ALA A 68 6.52 -3.79 -4.46
N MET A 69 6.86 -4.87 -5.15
CA MET A 69 8.14 -5.59 -5.03
C MET A 69 9.23 -5.08 -5.99
N THR A 70 9.13 -3.83 -6.44
CA THR A 70 10.15 -3.21 -7.31
C THR A 70 10.63 -1.90 -6.71
N HIS A 71 11.90 -1.86 -6.30
CA HIS A 71 12.50 -0.66 -5.72
C HIS A 71 12.79 0.40 -6.79
N ALA A 72 12.85 1.67 -6.38
CA ALA A 72 13.12 2.80 -7.27
C ALA A 72 14.49 2.74 -7.96
N SER A 73 15.45 1.99 -7.42
CA SER A 73 16.73 1.77 -8.10
C SER A 73 16.63 0.81 -9.29
N PHE A 74 15.60 -0.04 -9.36
CA PHE A 74 15.44 -1.02 -10.44
C PHE A 74 14.77 -0.43 -11.68
N SER A 75 13.66 0.31 -11.52
CA SER A 75 12.90 0.89 -12.64
C SER A 75 12.07 2.11 -12.25
N GLN A 76 11.58 2.86 -13.24
CA GLN A 76 10.65 3.98 -13.03
C GLN A 76 9.28 3.51 -12.52
N GLU A 77 8.77 2.37 -13.02
CA GLU A 77 7.60 1.70 -12.44
C GLU A 77 8.05 0.99 -11.15
N ASN A 78 7.86 1.64 -10.00
CA ASN A 78 8.35 1.15 -8.71
C ASN A 78 7.38 1.43 -7.54
N ASN A 79 7.81 1.01 -6.36
CA ASN A 79 7.05 1.05 -5.12
C ASN A 79 7.16 2.36 -4.33
N LYS A 80 7.89 3.38 -4.80
CA LYS A 80 8.13 4.59 -4.01
C LYS A 80 6.84 5.28 -3.58
N ALA A 81 5.93 5.54 -4.53
CA ALA A 81 4.64 6.14 -4.24
C ALA A 81 3.76 5.25 -3.34
N LEU A 82 3.79 3.93 -3.57
CA LEU A 82 3.03 2.96 -2.78
C LEU A 82 3.51 2.91 -1.33
N SER A 83 4.82 2.93 -1.10
CA SER A 83 5.43 2.93 0.23
C SER A 83 5.17 4.24 0.98
N THR A 84 5.28 5.39 0.30
CA THR A 84 4.97 6.69 0.91
C THR A 84 3.54 6.71 1.42
N PHE A 85 2.57 6.34 0.59
CA PHE A 85 1.17 6.35 1.03
C PHE A 85 0.86 5.20 2.02
N GLY A 86 1.49 4.03 1.86
CA GLY A 86 1.41 2.91 2.79
C GLY A 86 1.88 3.26 4.20
N THR A 87 2.83 4.19 4.34
CA THR A 87 3.23 4.73 5.65
C THR A 87 2.05 5.38 6.35
N HIS A 88 1.37 6.31 5.68
CA HIS A 88 0.22 7.01 6.26
C HIS A 88 -0.96 6.10 6.54
N ILE A 89 -1.15 5.07 5.72
CA ILE A 89 -2.15 4.02 5.96
C ILE A 89 -1.88 3.28 7.27
N ILE A 90 -0.64 2.86 7.52
CA ILE A 90 -0.26 2.16 8.76
C ILE A 90 -0.46 3.08 9.96
N GLU A 91 0.04 4.31 9.88
CA GLU A 91 -0.10 5.31 10.95
C GLU A 91 -1.58 5.60 11.26
N THR A 92 -2.42 5.71 10.23
CA THR A 92 -3.86 5.94 10.37
C THR A 92 -4.56 4.73 11.00
N ALA A 93 -4.27 3.52 10.53
CA ALA A 93 -4.87 2.30 11.05
C ALA A 93 -4.54 2.10 12.53
N VAL A 94 -3.27 2.33 12.91
CA VAL A 94 -2.84 2.26 14.30
C VAL A 94 -3.47 3.37 15.15
N SER A 95 -3.55 4.59 14.61
CA SER A 95 -4.21 5.70 15.31
C SER A 95 -5.67 5.37 15.61
N LEU A 96 -6.40 4.85 14.62
CA LEU A 96 -7.79 4.45 14.78
C LEU A 96 -7.93 3.31 15.80
N GLN A 97 -7.03 2.33 15.79
CA GLN A 97 -7.05 1.23 16.75
C GLN A 97 -6.86 1.72 18.20
N PHE A 98 -5.95 2.65 18.43
CA PHE A 98 -5.73 3.20 19.78
C PHE A 98 -6.87 4.10 20.23
N LEU A 99 -7.36 4.98 19.36
CA LEU A 99 -8.50 5.85 19.67
C LEU A 99 -9.80 5.06 19.91
N ALA A 100 -9.98 3.93 19.24
CA ALA A 100 -11.12 3.05 19.47
C ALA A 100 -11.07 2.35 20.85
N LYS A 101 -9.87 2.18 21.42
CA LYS A 101 -9.68 1.58 22.76
C LYS A 101 -9.71 2.63 23.87
N ASP A 102 -9.15 3.80 23.61
CA ASP A 102 -9.06 4.92 24.54
C ASP A 102 -9.17 6.23 23.76
N ILE A 103 -10.39 6.80 23.74
CA ILE A 103 -10.67 8.03 23.01
C ILE A 103 -10.03 9.26 23.69
N ASP A 104 -9.67 9.14 24.97
CA ASP A 104 -9.08 10.21 25.78
C ASP A 104 -7.55 10.16 25.80
N ILE A 105 -6.94 9.27 25.00
CA ILE A 105 -5.47 9.18 24.87
C ILE A 105 -4.87 10.54 24.49
N SER A 106 -3.86 10.97 25.24
CA SER A 106 -3.20 12.24 24.94
C SER A 106 -2.50 12.20 23.58
N SER A 107 -2.52 13.32 22.86
CA SER A 107 -1.81 13.48 21.56
C SER A 107 -0.33 13.08 21.66
N LYS A 108 0.34 13.37 22.78
CA LYS A 108 1.74 12.99 23.02
C LYS A 108 1.92 11.48 23.13
N ALA A 109 1.02 10.78 23.82
CA ALA A 109 1.06 9.33 23.94
C ALA A 109 0.76 8.66 22.61
N LEU A 110 -0.29 9.12 21.91
CA LEU A 110 -0.63 8.65 20.57
C LEU A 110 0.52 8.84 19.57
N GLY A 111 1.15 10.01 19.56
CA GLY A 111 2.30 10.30 18.68
C GLY A 111 3.51 9.39 18.93
N ARG A 112 3.76 9.00 20.19
CA ARG A 112 4.81 8.02 20.52
C ARG A 112 4.48 6.64 19.96
N LEU A 113 3.26 6.17 20.15
CA LEU A 113 2.81 4.87 19.62
C LEU A 113 2.91 4.84 18.10
N ILE A 114 2.45 5.90 17.42
CA ILE A 114 2.58 6.03 15.96
C ILE A 114 4.05 5.96 15.54
N SER A 115 4.95 6.68 16.22
CA SER A 115 6.38 6.69 15.88
C SER A 115 7.07 5.34 16.10
N GLU A 116 6.58 4.55 17.07
CA GLU A 116 7.11 3.22 17.39
C GLU A 116 6.71 2.21 16.31
N VAL A 117 5.43 2.21 15.91
CA VAL A 117 4.94 1.31 14.84
C VAL A 117 5.41 1.73 13.44
N SER A 118 5.72 3.01 13.22
CA SER A 118 6.21 3.48 11.92
C SER A 118 7.73 3.45 11.82
N ASN A 119 8.43 3.03 12.88
CA ASN A 119 9.88 2.92 12.89
C ASN A 119 10.36 1.92 11.82
N VAL A 120 11.45 2.30 11.12
CA VAL A 120 12.01 1.47 10.05
C VAL A 120 12.60 0.18 10.62
N GLU A 121 13.57 0.28 11.52
CA GLU A 121 14.36 -0.86 12.00
C GLU A 121 13.54 -1.79 12.89
N SER A 122 12.77 -1.23 13.84
CA SER A 122 12.08 -2.02 14.86
C SER A 122 10.68 -2.50 14.45
N SER A 123 10.18 -2.10 13.27
CA SER A 123 8.84 -2.52 12.80
C SER A 123 8.86 -2.99 11.35
N CYS A 124 8.65 -2.11 10.37
CA CYS A 124 8.40 -2.52 8.99
C CYS A 124 9.58 -3.26 8.32
N ALA A 125 10.83 -2.97 8.68
CA ALA A 125 11.98 -3.72 8.17
C ALA A 125 12.03 -5.14 8.76
N LEU A 126 11.77 -5.27 10.06
CA LEU A 126 11.71 -6.56 10.77
C LEU A 126 10.60 -7.45 10.18
N ASP A 127 9.41 -6.91 9.96
CA ASP A 127 8.31 -7.66 9.35
C ASP A 127 8.56 -7.96 7.87
N GLY A 128 9.22 -7.04 7.15
CA GLY A 128 9.70 -7.29 5.78
C GLY A 128 10.75 -8.40 5.71
N ASP A 129 11.66 -8.50 6.67
CA ASP A 129 12.65 -9.56 6.76
C ASP A 129 12.00 -10.91 7.07
N ARG A 130 11.05 -10.95 8.02
CA ARG A 130 10.26 -12.15 8.36
C ARG A 130 9.49 -12.72 7.16
N LEU A 131 9.02 -11.85 6.27
CA LEU A 131 8.37 -12.22 5.01
C LEU A 131 9.39 -12.56 3.90
N GLY A 132 10.69 -12.52 4.18
CA GLY A 132 11.74 -12.82 3.22
C GLY A 132 11.83 -11.82 2.05
N LEU A 133 11.33 -10.58 2.23
CA LEU A 133 11.21 -9.62 1.13
C LEU A 133 12.55 -9.28 0.47
N GLY A 134 13.67 -9.39 1.19
CA GLY A 134 15.01 -9.15 0.64
C GLY A 134 15.38 -10.08 -0.52
N LYS A 135 14.72 -11.24 -0.65
CA LYS A 135 14.91 -12.18 -1.77
C LYS A 135 13.99 -11.89 -2.96
N ILE A 136 12.94 -11.10 -2.75
CA ILE A 136 11.84 -10.88 -3.70
C ILE A 136 11.91 -9.48 -4.31
N ILE A 137 12.28 -8.47 -3.51
CA ILE A 137 12.35 -7.09 -3.99
C ILE A 137 13.41 -6.96 -5.06
N ARG A 138 12.99 -6.53 -6.25
CA ARG A 138 13.92 -6.21 -7.33
C ARG A 138 14.60 -4.88 -7.07
N VAL A 139 15.93 -4.91 -7.14
CA VAL A 139 16.82 -3.76 -6.95
C VAL A 139 17.86 -3.72 -8.07
N SER A 140 18.51 -2.58 -8.32
CA SER A 140 19.66 -2.55 -9.22
C SER A 140 20.87 -3.29 -8.63
N THR A 141 21.82 -3.64 -9.48
CA THR A 141 23.03 -4.41 -9.10
C THR A 141 23.90 -3.77 -8.02
N LYS A 142 23.77 -2.47 -7.78
CA LYS A 142 24.53 -1.71 -6.77
C LYS A 142 23.74 -1.46 -5.48
N THR A 143 22.50 -1.95 -5.41
CA THR A 143 21.61 -1.74 -4.27
C THR A 143 21.46 -3.06 -3.52
N ASP A 144 21.60 -3.02 -2.20
CA ASP A 144 21.39 -4.18 -1.34
C ASP A 144 19.91 -4.30 -0.96
N ALA A 145 19.25 -5.37 -1.42
CA ALA A 145 17.84 -5.63 -1.12
C ALA A 145 17.58 -5.96 0.37
N SER A 146 18.60 -6.35 1.13
CA SER A 146 18.50 -6.63 2.57
C SER A 146 18.56 -5.37 3.44
N ASN A 147 18.81 -4.19 2.85
CA ASN A 147 18.78 -2.93 3.58
C ASN A 147 17.41 -2.68 4.23
N SER A 148 17.40 -2.36 5.52
CA SER A 148 16.18 -2.14 6.30
C SER A 148 15.20 -1.15 5.67
N ALA A 149 15.69 -0.05 5.09
CA ALA A 149 14.82 0.93 4.44
C ALA A 149 14.13 0.36 3.20
N ILE A 150 14.79 -0.54 2.48
CA ILE A 150 14.23 -1.22 1.30
C ILE A 150 13.21 -2.27 1.72
N LEU A 151 13.51 -3.09 2.73
CA LEU A 151 12.57 -4.04 3.30
C LEU A 151 11.30 -3.35 3.79
N CYS A 152 11.46 -2.29 4.59
CA CYS A 152 10.35 -1.48 5.07
C CYS A 152 9.54 -0.85 3.92
N THR A 153 10.22 -0.40 2.85
CA THR A 153 9.53 0.15 1.66
C THR A 153 8.67 -0.91 0.98
N GLY A 154 9.19 -2.13 0.81
CA GLY A 154 8.42 -3.25 0.26
C GLY A 154 7.22 -3.60 1.14
N PHE A 155 7.44 -3.69 2.45
CA PHE A 155 6.39 -4.00 3.43
C PHE A 155 5.25 -2.97 3.40
N ARG A 156 5.58 -1.66 3.48
CA ARG A 156 4.59 -0.57 3.42
C ARG A 156 3.80 -0.59 2.11
N ALA A 157 4.46 -0.89 1.00
CA ALA A 157 3.80 -1.02 -0.30
C ALA A 157 2.81 -2.20 -0.33
N ILE A 158 3.14 -3.35 0.29
CA ILE A 158 2.23 -4.50 0.43
C ILE A 158 0.99 -4.10 1.24
N CYS A 159 1.17 -3.46 2.40
CA CYS A 159 0.06 -3.03 3.25
C CYS A 159 -0.93 -2.14 2.47
N LEU A 160 -0.42 -1.22 1.65
CA LEU A 160 -1.29 -0.39 0.83
C LEU A 160 -2.05 -1.19 -0.22
N ILE A 161 -1.38 -2.03 -1.01
CA ILE A 161 -2.05 -2.75 -2.11
C ILE A 161 -3.04 -3.79 -1.58
N TYR A 162 -2.81 -4.33 -0.37
CA TYR A 162 -3.76 -5.18 0.34
C TYR A 162 -5.05 -4.41 0.63
N LEU A 163 -4.97 -3.22 1.25
CA LEU A 163 -6.15 -2.41 1.53
C LEU A 163 -6.85 -1.90 0.26
N LEU A 164 -6.10 -1.54 -0.77
CA LEU A 164 -6.69 -1.09 -2.04
C LEU A 164 -7.49 -2.20 -2.73
N HIS A 165 -7.09 -3.46 -2.54
CA HIS A 165 -7.86 -4.58 -3.06
C HIS A 165 -9.13 -4.77 -2.23
N GLU A 166 -9.06 -4.81 -0.90
CA GLU A 166 -10.26 -4.88 -0.02
C GLU A 166 -11.29 -3.77 -0.26
N ARG A 167 -10.84 -2.53 -0.50
CA ARG A 167 -11.75 -1.40 -0.81
C ARG A 167 -12.56 -1.62 -2.08
N ARG A 168 -11.98 -2.27 -3.09
CA ARG A 168 -12.69 -2.59 -4.34
C ARG A 168 -13.78 -3.64 -4.12
N TYR A 169 -13.65 -4.52 -3.11
CA TYR A 169 -14.71 -5.46 -2.77
C TYR A 169 -15.89 -4.76 -2.09
N MET A 170 -15.63 -3.81 -1.19
CA MET A 170 -16.69 -3.07 -0.51
C MET A 170 -17.48 -2.13 -1.44
N GLU A 171 -16.87 -1.63 -2.52
CA GLU A 171 -17.58 -0.84 -3.54
C GLU A 171 -18.50 -1.72 -4.41
N LEU A 172 -18.10 -2.97 -4.67
CA LEU A 172 -18.92 -3.92 -5.45
C LEU A 172 -20.13 -4.45 -4.66
N GLU A 173 -20.01 -4.64 -3.33
CA GLU A 173 -21.15 -5.05 -2.49
C GLU A 173 -22.17 -3.94 -2.24
N LEU A 174 -21.86 -2.69 -2.59
CA LEU A 174 -22.79 -1.55 -2.49
C LEU A 174 -23.51 -1.25 -3.81
N GLU A 175 -23.17 -1.96 -4.88
CA GLU A 175 -23.81 -1.86 -6.20
C GLU A 175 -24.80 -3.00 -6.50
N ASP A 176 -24.94 -3.97 -5.58
CA ASP A 176 -25.96 -5.05 -5.59
C ASP A 176 -27.11 -4.79 -4.60
#